data_AF-A0A9Q0P7L8-F1
#
_entry.id   AF-A0A9Q0P7L8-F1
#
_cell.length_a   1.000
_cell.length_b   1.000
_cell.length_c   1.000
_cell.angle_alpha   90.00
_cell.angle_beta   90.00
_cell.angle_gamma   90.00
#
_symmetry.space_group_name_H-M   'P 1'
#
loop_
_entity.id
_entity.type
_entity.pdbx_description
1 polymer ?
#
loop_
_entity_poly.entity_id
_entity_poly.type
_entity_poly.pdbx_seq_one_letter_code
_entity_poly.pdbx_strand_id
1 'polypeptide(L)'
;MAVCVRQSRNSIINHVKAKMGLLGLTCLSSSMPSLNNDHRTLSAASLAKDLRNQNSVLENKPILYRTRRFDSTKPHQRSGVQSNVANSQFLDFPGGKVAFTSEMRFISESPKERIPCYRVLDDDGQLIEGGINVGKEIAVKMYSDMATLQTMDTIFYDAQRQGRISFYLTTIGEEAINIASAAALTIDDFVVPQYREPGVLLWRGFTLEQFANQCFSNRGDDCRGRQMPIHYGSKKLNYLTVASTIASQLPHAVGVAYSLKMDGKDACAVTYFGDGGSSEGDFHAALNFAAVTEAPVLFICRNNGWAISTPTSDQFRSTLSFCQNMTI
;
A
#
# COMPACT_ATOMS: atom_id res chain seq x y z
N MET A 1 -2.92 -4.84 -6.19
CA MET A 1 -3.41 -4.36 -4.88
C MET A 1 -2.53 -4.93 -3.77
N ALA A 2 -2.33 -4.23 -2.66
CA ALA A 2 -1.44 -4.64 -1.57
C ALA A 2 -2.22 -4.74 -0.25
N VAL A 3 -2.74 -5.93 0.07
CA VAL A 3 -3.61 -6.17 1.23
C VAL A 3 -2.84 -6.94 2.30
N CYS A 4 -2.54 -6.29 3.42
CA CYS A 4 -1.83 -6.90 4.54
C CYS A 4 -2.82 -7.62 5.47
N VAL A 5 -2.90 -8.95 5.38
CA VAL A 5 -3.76 -9.78 6.24
C VAL A 5 -2.89 -10.69 7.12
N ARG A 6 -2.88 -10.44 8.42
CA ARG A 6 -2.28 -11.33 9.43
C ARG A 6 -2.90 -12.72 9.35
N GLN A 7 -2.07 -13.76 9.37
CA GLN A 7 -2.51 -15.17 9.35
C GLN A 7 -3.01 -15.64 10.73
N SER A 8 -3.87 -14.85 11.37
CA SER A 8 -4.49 -15.21 12.65
C SER A 8 -5.37 -16.45 12.47
N ARG A 9 -5.15 -17.45 13.33
CA ARG A 9 -5.68 -18.82 13.20
C ARG A 9 -7.20 -18.82 12.96
N ASN A 10 -7.59 -19.25 11.76
CA ASN A 10 -8.92 -19.72 11.38
C ASN A 10 -10.14 -18.81 11.66
N SER A 11 -9.97 -17.57 12.14
CA SER A 11 -11.08 -16.63 12.35
C SER A 11 -11.38 -15.84 11.08
N ILE A 12 -10.60 -14.78 10.80
CA ILE A 12 -10.87 -13.81 9.72
C ILE A 12 -10.96 -14.48 8.33
N ILE A 13 -10.06 -15.44 8.04
CA ILE A 13 -10.08 -16.17 6.76
C ILE A 13 -11.35 -17.01 6.61
N ASN A 14 -11.87 -17.61 7.69
CA ASN A 14 -13.14 -18.33 7.64
C ASN A 14 -14.34 -17.40 7.67
N HIS A 15 -14.23 -16.20 8.26
CA HIS A 15 -15.31 -15.21 8.22
C HIS A 15 -15.55 -14.70 6.79
N VAL A 16 -14.47 -14.41 6.05
CA VAL A 16 -14.52 -14.08 4.61
C VAL A 16 -14.96 -15.31 3.79
N LYS A 17 -14.32 -16.48 3.98
CA LYS A 17 -14.63 -17.67 3.17
C LYS A 17 -16.02 -18.27 3.44
N ALA A 18 -16.56 -18.21 4.64
CA ALA A 18 -17.90 -18.72 4.95
C ALA A 18 -18.99 -17.86 4.29
N LYS A 19 -18.79 -16.54 4.21
CA LYS A 19 -19.66 -15.61 3.46
C LYS A 19 -19.57 -15.80 1.93
N MET A 20 -18.56 -16.52 1.43
CA MET A 20 -18.33 -16.78 0.00
C MET A 20 -18.50 -18.26 -0.41
N GLY A 21 -18.62 -19.18 0.56
CA GLY A 21 -18.43 -20.62 0.36
C GLY A 21 -19.63 -21.41 -0.16
N LEU A 22 -20.70 -20.76 -0.61
CA LEU A 22 -21.95 -21.41 -1.04
C LEU A 22 -21.98 -21.76 -2.54
N LEU A 23 -20.86 -22.24 -3.09
CA LEU A 23 -20.70 -22.86 -4.43
C LEU A 23 -19.37 -23.65 -4.37
N GLY A 24 -19.31 -24.90 -4.86
CA GLY A 24 -18.26 -25.84 -4.45
C GLY A 24 -17.53 -26.62 -5.56
N LEU A 25 -16.37 -27.19 -5.18
CA LEU A 25 -15.79 -28.52 -5.53
C LEU A 25 -15.83 -28.95 -7.03
N THR A 26 -14.72 -29.32 -7.72
CA THR A 26 -13.66 -30.31 -7.37
C THR A 26 -12.44 -30.31 -8.35
N CYS A 27 -11.23 -30.69 -7.88
CA CYS A 27 -10.16 -31.48 -8.58
C CYS A 27 -9.51 -30.96 -9.92
N LEU A 28 -8.31 -31.37 -10.41
CA LEU A 28 -7.16 -32.22 -9.98
C LEU A 28 -5.89 -31.98 -10.88
N SER A 29 -4.65 -32.17 -10.38
CA SER A 29 -3.36 -32.65 -11.02
C SER A 29 -2.97 -32.38 -12.52
N SER A 30 -1.69 -32.28 -13.00
CA SER A 30 -0.31 -32.26 -12.43
C SER A 30 0.84 -32.20 -13.49
N SER A 31 2.07 -31.78 -13.11
CA SER A 31 3.42 -32.21 -13.62
C SER A 31 4.08 -31.61 -14.92
N MET A 32 5.32 -32.06 -15.25
CA MET A 32 6.46 -31.39 -15.95
C MET A 32 7.38 -32.43 -16.70
N PRO A 33 8.61 -32.17 -17.26
CA PRO A 33 9.17 -31.13 -18.17
C PRO A 33 10.16 -31.70 -19.28
N SER A 34 11.19 -30.93 -19.72
CA SER A 34 12.53 -31.32 -20.32
C SER A 34 12.74 -31.30 -21.87
N LEU A 35 13.94 -31.16 -22.52
CA LEU A 35 15.32 -30.69 -22.16
C LEU A 35 16.24 -30.47 -23.43
N ASN A 36 17.48 -29.93 -23.23
CA ASN A 36 18.70 -29.85 -24.11
C ASN A 36 18.72 -28.86 -25.31
N ASN A 37 19.74 -28.00 -25.62
CA ASN A 37 21.25 -27.99 -25.63
C ASN A 37 21.87 -28.41 -27.00
N ASP A 38 22.98 -27.88 -27.58
CA ASP A 38 24.08 -26.92 -27.22
C ASP A 38 24.72 -26.33 -28.56
N HIS A 39 25.93 -25.76 -28.81
CA HIS A 39 27.25 -25.50 -28.15
C HIS A 39 28.16 -24.48 -28.94
N ARG A 40 28.96 -23.60 -28.27
CA ARG A 40 30.33 -23.02 -28.66
C ARG A 40 30.50 -22.11 -29.93
N THR A 41 31.54 -21.26 -30.18
CA THR A 41 32.73 -20.67 -29.46
C THR A 41 33.44 -19.52 -30.24
N LEU A 42 34.05 -18.52 -29.54
CA LEU A 42 35.31 -17.72 -29.85
C LEU A 42 35.44 -16.94 -31.20
N SER A 43 36.30 -15.92 -31.44
CA SER A 43 37.12 -14.90 -30.69
C SER A 43 37.30 -13.66 -31.66
N ALA A 44 38.02 -12.53 -31.48
CA ALA A 44 39.36 -12.21 -30.93
C ALA A 44 39.57 -10.67 -30.74
N ALA A 45 40.80 -10.20 -30.46
CA ALA A 45 41.21 -8.78 -30.30
C ALA A 45 42.05 -8.28 -31.53
N SER A 46 42.73 -7.12 -31.62
CA SER A 46 43.30 -6.14 -30.67
C SER A 46 43.84 -4.86 -31.39
N LEU A 47 44.60 -4.00 -30.68
CA LEU A 47 45.43 -2.87 -31.18
C LEU A 47 44.68 -1.59 -31.64
N ALA A 48 45.27 -0.37 -31.61
CA ALA A 48 46.61 0.06 -31.17
C ALA A 48 46.57 1.38 -30.36
N LYS A 49 47.72 1.80 -29.79
CA LYS A 49 47.95 3.10 -29.15
C LYS A 49 48.64 4.06 -30.13
N ASP A 50 48.55 5.37 -29.87
CA ASP A 50 49.70 6.26 -30.07
C ASP A 50 49.77 7.39 -29.02
N LEU A 51 50.82 8.22 -29.07
CA LEU A 51 51.37 8.99 -27.95
C LEU A 51 51.60 10.48 -28.27
N ARG A 52 52.03 11.25 -27.23
CA ARG A 52 52.73 12.57 -27.27
C ARG A 52 51.84 13.82 -27.54
N ASN A 53 52.10 15.01 -26.97
CA ASN A 53 52.94 15.39 -25.80
C ASN A 53 52.62 16.84 -25.31
N GLN A 54 53.23 17.23 -24.18
CA GLN A 54 53.52 18.60 -23.67
C GLN A 54 52.42 19.40 -22.94
N ASN A 55 52.89 20.20 -21.98
CA ASN A 55 52.11 21.02 -21.03
C ASN A 55 52.20 22.51 -21.38
N SER A 56 51.20 23.33 -21.02
CA SER A 56 51.38 24.76 -20.76
C SER A 56 50.24 25.40 -19.93
N VAL A 57 50.58 26.51 -19.26
CA VAL A 57 49.71 27.56 -18.65
C VAL A 57 48.84 27.20 -17.43
N LEU A 58 48.87 28.09 -16.42
CA LEU A 58 47.90 28.15 -15.31
C LEU A 58 46.73 29.08 -15.66
N GLU A 59 45.50 28.71 -15.31
CA GLU A 59 44.39 29.66 -15.13
C GLU A 59 43.59 29.37 -13.86
N ASN A 60 43.29 30.41 -13.08
CA ASN A 60 42.40 30.34 -11.92
C ASN A 60 40.93 30.34 -12.37
N LYS A 61 40.20 29.26 -12.09
CA LYS A 61 38.72 29.19 -12.21
C LYS A 61 38.09 28.62 -10.93
N PRO A 62 36.84 29.00 -10.59
CA PRO A 62 36.39 29.10 -9.19
C PRO A 62 36.05 27.76 -8.52
N ILE A 63 36.09 27.78 -7.18
CA ILE A 63 35.69 26.65 -6.33
C ILE A 63 34.17 26.48 -6.39
N LEU A 64 33.69 25.63 -7.30
CA LEU A 64 32.34 25.10 -7.25
C LEU A 64 32.19 24.23 -5.98
N TYR A 65 31.23 24.58 -5.13
CA TYR A 65 30.80 23.75 -4.00
C TYR A 65 30.15 22.46 -4.52
N ARG A 66 30.98 21.47 -4.83
CA ARG A 66 30.53 20.14 -5.27
C ARG A 66 29.89 19.42 -4.09
N THR A 67 28.56 19.41 -4.05
CA THR A 67 27.77 18.60 -3.11
C THR A 67 28.17 17.13 -3.26
N ARG A 68 28.99 16.64 -2.32
CA ARG A 68 29.22 15.20 -2.15
C ARG A 68 27.93 14.59 -1.60
N ARG A 69 27.10 14.03 -2.49
CA ARG A 69 26.23 12.93 -2.08
C ARG A 69 27.15 11.84 -1.54
N PHE A 70 26.84 11.29 -0.37
CA PHE A 70 27.55 10.12 0.13
C PHE A 70 27.16 8.93 -0.75
N ASP A 71 28.13 8.38 -1.48
CA ASP A 71 27.91 7.16 -2.26
C ASP A 71 27.68 5.99 -1.30
N SER A 72 26.48 5.40 -1.36
CA SER A 72 26.13 4.21 -0.58
C SER A 72 27.03 3.04 -0.96
N THR A 73 27.64 2.42 0.04
CA THR A 73 28.56 1.27 -0.12
C THR A 73 27.79 0.04 -0.59
N LYS A 74 27.73 -0.18 -1.91
CA LYS A 74 27.12 -1.37 -2.50
C LYS A 74 27.84 -2.64 -2.01
N PRO A 75 27.17 -3.57 -1.32
CA PRO A 75 27.81 -4.79 -0.85
C PRO A 75 28.25 -5.68 -2.02
N HIS A 76 29.44 -6.24 -1.94
CA HIS A 76 30.00 -7.12 -2.96
C HIS A 76 29.29 -8.48 -2.92
N GLN A 77 28.63 -8.88 -4.01
CA GLN A 77 28.02 -10.22 -4.11
C GLN A 77 29.11 -11.29 -4.20
N ARG A 78 29.21 -12.15 -3.18
CA ARG A 78 29.80 -13.49 -3.34
C ARG A 78 28.67 -14.49 -3.66
N SER A 79 28.97 -15.44 -4.53
CA SER A 79 28.06 -16.52 -4.92
C SER A 79 27.76 -17.47 -3.76
N GLY A 80 26.65 -18.20 -3.86
CA GLY A 80 26.00 -18.83 -2.70
C GLY A 80 26.78 -20.01 -2.07
N VAL A 81 26.62 -20.14 -0.76
CA VAL A 81 27.03 -21.29 0.04
C VAL A 81 25.80 -21.78 0.80
N GLN A 82 25.42 -23.05 0.59
CA GLN A 82 24.32 -23.69 1.31
C GLN A 82 24.62 -23.75 2.82
N SER A 83 23.67 -23.32 3.65
CA SER A 83 23.81 -23.38 5.11
C SER A 83 23.40 -24.76 5.63
N ASN A 84 24.36 -25.54 6.12
CA ASN A 84 24.09 -26.80 6.84
C ASN A 84 23.50 -26.51 8.23
N VAL A 85 22.19 -26.28 8.31
CA VAL A 85 21.48 -25.90 9.55
C VAL A 85 21.54 -26.99 10.64
N ALA A 86 21.73 -28.26 10.23
CA ALA A 86 21.53 -29.47 11.05
C ALA A 86 22.39 -29.59 12.34
N ASN A 87 23.45 -28.81 12.50
CA ASN A 87 24.36 -28.85 13.65
C ASN A 87 24.63 -27.47 14.29
N SER A 88 23.75 -26.50 14.05
CA SER A 88 23.87 -25.17 14.68
C SER A 88 23.61 -25.23 16.19
N GLN A 89 24.50 -24.65 16.99
CA GLN A 89 24.22 -24.36 18.40
C GLN A 89 23.31 -23.13 18.48
N PHE A 90 22.45 -23.09 19.51
CA PHE A 90 21.50 -22.01 19.73
C PHE A 90 21.70 -21.38 21.11
N LEU A 91 21.47 -20.07 21.20
CA LEU A 91 21.31 -19.34 22.45
C LEU A 91 19.84 -18.96 22.62
N ASP A 92 19.26 -19.32 23.77
CA ASP A 92 17.88 -18.98 24.12
C ASP A 92 17.88 -17.61 24.81
N PHE A 93 17.33 -16.59 24.14
CA PHE A 93 17.20 -15.23 24.68
C PHE A 93 15.72 -14.87 24.87
N PRO A 94 15.37 -13.97 25.81
CA PRO A 94 14.03 -13.37 25.87
C PRO A 94 13.73 -12.66 24.55
N GLY A 95 12.84 -13.26 23.74
CA GLY A 95 12.53 -12.82 22.37
C GLY A 95 12.74 -13.90 21.29
N GLY A 96 13.52 -14.95 21.55
CA GLY A 96 13.64 -16.11 20.67
C GLY A 96 14.99 -16.83 20.70
N LYS A 97 15.07 -17.94 19.96
CA LYS A 97 16.28 -18.74 19.79
C LYS A 97 17.15 -18.20 18.67
N VAL A 98 18.37 -17.80 19.01
CA VAL A 98 19.36 -17.27 18.06
C VAL A 98 20.36 -18.37 17.72
N ALA A 99 20.50 -18.71 16.44
CA ALA A 99 21.51 -19.65 15.97
C ALA A 99 22.90 -18.96 15.91
N PHE A 100 23.94 -19.64 16.39
CA PHE A 100 25.31 -19.16 16.22
C PHE A 100 25.81 -19.35 14.78
N THR A 101 26.58 -18.37 14.29
CA THR A 101 27.33 -18.44 13.03
C THR A 101 28.77 -18.00 13.26
N SER A 102 29.74 -18.74 12.71
CA SER A 102 31.15 -18.35 12.66
C SER A 102 31.48 -17.43 11.49
N GLU A 103 30.59 -17.32 10.49
CA GLU A 103 30.73 -16.39 9.37
C GLU A 103 29.96 -15.10 9.62
N MET A 104 30.66 -13.96 9.46
CA MET A 104 30.04 -12.63 9.41
C MET A 104 29.34 -12.45 8.07
N ARG A 105 28.02 -12.66 8.04
CA ARG A 105 27.16 -12.45 6.86
C ARG A 105 26.18 -11.31 7.13
N PHE A 106 26.31 -10.21 6.37
CA PHE A 106 25.27 -9.18 6.32
C PHE A 106 24.10 -9.69 5.47
N ILE A 107 22.88 -9.65 6.01
CA ILE A 107 21.66 -9.96 5.25
C ILE A 107 21.42 -8.80 4.30
N SER A 108 21.36 -9.08 2.98
CA SER A 108 21.08 -8.04 1.99
C SER A 108 19.63 -7.57 2.13
N GLU A 109 19.42 -6.26 2.19
CA GLU A 109 18.19 -5.57 2.63
C GLU A 109 16.96 -5.80 1.73
N SER A 110 17.09 -6.58 0.66
CA SER A 110 15.99 -6.90 -0.26
C SER A 110 16.01 -8.37 -0.69
N PRO A 111 14.84 -9.04 -0.73
CA PRO A 111 14.65 -10.22 -1.56
C PRO A 111 14.99 -9.88 -3.03
N LYS A 112 15.54 -10.85 -3.76
CA LYS A 112 15.86 -10.67 -5.19
C LYS A 112 14.61 -10.45 -6.07
N GLU A 113 13.47 -10.94 -5.61
CA GLU A 113 12.18 -10.90 -6.30
C GLU A 113 11.23 -9.96 -5.55
N ARG A 114 10.40 -9.22 -6.30
CA ARG A 114 9.36 -8.37 -5.72
C ARG A 114 8.17 -9.24 -5.30
N ILE A 115 7.45 -8.83 -4.25
CA ILE A 115 6.16 -9.47 -3.94
C ILE A 115 5.20 -9.26 -5.13
N PRO A 116 4.55 -10.33 -5.63
CA PRO A 116 3.70 -10.27 -6.82
C PRO A 116 2.43 -9.46 -6.54
N CYS A 117 1.96 -8.73 -7.55
CA CYS A 117 0.70 -8.00 -7.45
C CYS A 117 -0.47 -8.96 -7.64
N TYR A 118 -1.35 -9.09 -6.64
CA TYR A 118 -2.60 -9.83 -6.81
C TYR A 118 -3.52 -9.11 -7.81
N ARG A 119 -4.07 -9.89 -8.75
CA ARG A 119 -4.93 -9.50 -9.86
C ARG A 119 -6.07 -10.53 -9.99
N VAL A 120 -7.20 -10.12 -10.56
CA VAL A 120 -8.42 -10.95 -10.74
C VAL A 120 -8.94 -10.89 -12.17
N LEU A 121 -8.92 -9.68 -12.76
CA LEU A 121 -9.19 -9.48 -14.18
C LEU A 121 -7.89 -9.16 -14.91
N ASP A 122 -7.75 -9.60 -16.16
CA ASP A 122 -6.69 -9.13 -17.04
C ASP A 122 -6.99 -7.73 -17.63
N ASP A 123 -6.13 -7.30 -18.54
CA ASP A 123 -6.13 -5.94 -19.09
C ASP A 123 -7.26 -5.74 -20.14
N ASP A 124 -7.86 -6.83 -20.63
CA ASP A 124 -9.08 -6.87 -21.46
C ASP A 124 -10.35 -7.13 -20.60
N GLY A 125 -10.22 -7.11 -19.27
CA GLY A 125 -11.30 -7.29 -18.31
C GLY A 125 -11.80 -8.73 -18.16
N GLN A 126 -11.10 -9.73 -18.69
CA GLN A 126 -11.49 -11.13 -18.58
C GLN A 126 -11.01 -11.72 -17.24
N LEU A 127 -11.76 -12.70 -16.71
CA LEU A 127 -11.44 -13.34 -15.43
C LEU A 127 -10.25 -14.28 -15.58
N ILE A 128 -9.18 -14.06 -14.81
CA ILE A 128 -8.00 -14.95 -14.82
C ILE A 128 -8.29 -16.26 -14.07
N GLU A 129 -7.50 -17.30 -14.34
CA GLU A 129 -7.65 -18.59 -13.64
C GLU A 129 -7.50 -18.45 -12.12
N GLY A 130 -8.44 -19.02 -11.36
CA GLY A 130 -8.53 -18.83 -9.90
C GLY A 130 -9.06 -17.46 -9.46
N GLY A 131 -9.42 -16.57 -10.40
CA GLY A 131 -10.07 -15.30 -10.12
C GLY A 131 -11.45 -15.46 -9.49
N ILE A 132 -11.80 -14.57 -8.56
CA ILE A 132 -13.09 -14.56 -7.86
C ILE A 132 -14.06 -13.65 -8.61
N ASN A 133 -15.19 -14.21 -9.05
CA ASN A 133 -16.27 -13.44 -9.66
C ASN A 133 -17.18 -12.79 -8.60
N VAL A 134 -17.76 -11.64 -8.92
CA VAL A 134 -18.71 -10.89 -8.07
C VAL A 134 -20.13 -10.94 -8.65
N GLY A 135 -21.15 -10.84 -7.79
CA GLY A 135 -22.53 -10.81 -8.24
C GLY A 135 -22.81 -9.62 -9.17
N LYS A 136 -23.55 -9.83 -10.26
CA LYS A 136 -23.81 -8.82 -11.31
C LYS A 136 -24.33 -7.49 -10.74
N GLU A 137 -25.25 -7.55 -9.77
CA GLU A 137 -25.82 -6.37 -9.12
C GLU A 137 -24.76 -5.56 -8.36
N ILE A 138 -23.85 -6.24 -7.65
CA ILE A 138 -22.72 -5.63 -6.95
C ILE A 138 -21.76 -4.99 -7.95
N ALA A 139 -21.42 -5.69 -9.04
CA ALA A 139 -20.55 -5.16 -10.10
C ALA A 139 -21.13 -3.91 -10.77
N VAL A 140 -22.44 -3.91 -11.08
CA VAL A 140 -23.14 -2.75 -11.65
C VAL A 140 -23.19 -1.58 -10.65
N LYS A 141 -23.45 -1.83 -9.36
CA LYS A 141 -23.37 -0.78 -8.33
C LYS A 141 -21.96 -0.22 -8.20
N MET A 142 -20.94 -1.07 -8.16
CA MET A 142 -19.53 -0.65 -8.10
C MET A 142 -19.19 0.28 -9.26
N TYR A 143 -19.56 -0.10 -10.49
CA TYR A 143 -19.34 0.72 -11.68
C TYR A 143 -20.10 2.05 -11.64
N SER A 144 -21.38 2.02 -11.24
CA SER A 144 -22.22 3.21 -11.08
C SER A 144 -21.66 4.19 -10.05
N ASP A 145 -21.18 3.70 -8.91
CA ASP A 145 -20.62 4.53 -7.84
C ASP A 145 -19.25 5.11 -8.24
N MET A 146 -18.41 4.37 -8.98
CA MET A 146 -17.16 4.91 -9.54
C MET A 146 -17.43 6.04 -10.55
N ALA A 147 -18.38 5.85 -11.48
CA ALA A 147 -18.76 6.89 -12.45
C ALA A 147 -19.40 8.12 -11.76
N THR A 148 -20.18 7.89 -10.70
CA THR A 148 -20.78 8.96 -9.88
C THR A 148 -19.70 9.76 -9.15
N LEU A 149 -18.70 9.09 -8.56
CA LEU A 149 -17.56 9.72 -7.91
C LEU A 149 -16.74 10.58 -8.88
N GLN A 150 -16.39 10.04 -10.05
CA GLN A 150 -15.66 10.78 -11.09
C GLN A 150 -16.44 12.01 -11.59
N THR A 151 -17.76 11.90 -11.72
CA THR A 151 -18.66 13.01 -12.11
C THR A 151 -18.71 14.08 -11.02
N MET A 152 -18.85 13.68 -9.75
CA MET A 152 -18.85 14.57 -8.60
C MET A 152 -17.52 15.33 -8.47
N ASP A 153 -16.39 14.63 -8.62
CA ASP A 153 -15.05 15.21 -8.60
C ASP A 153 -14.86 16.26 -9.70
N THR A 154 -15.35 16.00 -10.90
CA THR A 154 -15.30 16.96 -12.03
C THR A 154 -16.06 18.25 -11.68
N ILE A 155 -17.29 18.12 -11.17
CA ILE A 155 -18.16 19.25 -10.83
C ILE A 155 -17.57 20.09 -9.68
N PHE A 156 -17.07 19.46 -8.61
CA PHE A 156 -16.50 20.21 -7.49
C PHE A 156 -15.11 20.77 -7.79
N TYR A 157 -14.29 20.13 -8.63
CA TYR A 157 -13.05 20.72 -9.12
C TYR A 157 -13.33 22.02 -9.88
N ASP A 158 -14.28 22.02 -10.82
CA ASP A 158 -14.67 23.23 -11.56
C ASP A 158 -15.30 24.31 -10.65
N ALA A 159 -16.07 23.90 -9.63
CA ALA A 159 -16.57 24.83 -8.61
C ALA A 159 -15.42 25.48 -7.81
N GLN A 160 -14.36 24.73 -7.50
CA GLN A 160 -13.16 25.24 -6.85
C GLN A 160 -12.38 26.19 -7.77
N ARG A 161 -12.21 25.84 -9.06
CA ARG A 161 -11.58 26.73 -10.07
C ARG A 161 -12.35 28.04 -10.25
N GLN A 162 -13.68 28.02 -10.07
CA GLN A 162 -14.55 29.21 -10.04
C GLN A 162 -14.55 29.96 -8.69
N GLY A 163 -13.81 29.50 -7.68
CA GLY A 163 -13.78 30.10 -6.34
C GLY A 163 -15.07 29.93 -5.53
N ARG A 164 -15.98 29.04 -5.93
CA ARG A 164 -17.25 28.77 -5.22
C ARG A 164 -17.03 27.97 -3.93
N ILE A 165 -16.00 27.13 -3.92
CA ILE A 165 -15.48 26.42 -2.75
C ILE A 165 -13.97 26.68 -2.65
N SER A 166 -13.42 26.71 -1.43
CA SER A 166 -12.04 27.14 -1.22
C SER A 166 -10.99 26.11 -1.67
N PHE A 167 -11.28 24.82 -1.49
CA PHE A 167 -10.34 23.72 -1.72
C PHE A 167 -11.07 22.49 -2.29
N TYR A 168 -10.36 21.65 -3.04
CA TYR A 168 -10.85 20.35 -3.51
C TYR A 168 -9.67 19.47 -3.95
N LEU A 169 -9.75 18.16 -3.73
CA LEU A 169 -8.87 17.15 -4.34
C LEU A 169 -9.73 16.07 -4.99
N THR A 170 -9.37 15.67 -6.20
CA THR A 170 -10.03 14.57 -6.91
C THR A 170 -9.45 13.20 -6.52
N THR A 171 -10.16 12.15 -6.90
CA THR A 171 -9.85 10.73 -6.66
C THR A 171 -9.62 9.95 -7.96
N ILE A 172 -9.35 10.66 -9.06
CA ILE A 172 -9.19 10.08 -10.40
C ILE A 172 -8.06 9.04 -10.41
N GLY A 173 -8.39 7.81 -10.80
CA GLY A 173 -7.50 6.64 -10.77
C GLY A 173 -7.50 5.88 -9.42
N GLU A 174 -8.21 6.38 -8.40
CA GLU A 174 -8.34 5.78 -7.07
C GLU A 174 -9.82 5.44 -6.72
N GLU A 175 -10.75 5.54 -7.67
CA GLU A 175 -12.17 5.23 -7.53
C GLU A 175 -12.40 3.75 -7.22
N ALA A 176 -11.67 2.86 -7.90
CA ALA A 176 -11.80 1.42 -7.71
C ALA A 176 -11.36 0.96 -6.31
N ILE A 177 -10.27 1.51 -5.77
CA ILE A 177 -9.80 1.18 -4.41
C ILE A 177 -10.71 1.76 -3.32
N ASN A 178 -11.35 2.91 -3.59
CA ASN A 178 -12.45 3.44 -2.77
C ASN A 178 -13.63 2.45 -2.72
N ILE A 179 -14.23 2.20 -3.88
CA ILE A 179 -15.52 1.51 -3.98
C ILE A 179 -15.40 0.01 -3.65
N ALA A 180 -14.38 -0.68 -4.17
CA ALA A 180 -14.23 -2.12 -3.96
C ALA A 180 -13.81 -2.48 -2.53
N SER A 181 -13.05 -1.62 -1.84
CA SER A 181 -12.76 -1.84 -0.41
C SER A 181 -13.99 -1.63 0.46
N ALA A 182 -14.77 -0.57 0.21
CA ALA A 182 -16.02 -0.31 0.92
C ALA A 182 -17.06 -1.43 0.71
N ALA A 183 -17.09 -2.04 -0.47
CA ALA A 183 -17.96 -3.18 -0.80
C ALA A 183 -17.58 -4.50 -0.12
N ALA A 184 -16.33 -4.65 0.33
CA ALA A 184 -15.88 -5.81 1.10
C ALA A 184 -16.19 -5.70 2.61
N LEU A 185 -16.70 -4.55 3.06
CA LEU A 185 -16.96 -4.24 4.47
C LEU A 185 -18.46 -4.22 4.78
N THR A 186 -18.78 -4.49 6.03
CA THR A 186 -20.09 -4.23 6.63
C THR A 186 -20.27 -2.74 6.93
N ILE A 187 -21.43 -2.35 7.48
CA ILE A 187 -21.62 -0.99 8.03
C ILE A 187 -21.04 -0.85 9.44
N ASP A 188 -20.85 -1.96 10.16
CA ASP A 188 -20.33 -1.99 11.53
C ASP A 188 -18.80 -1.84 11.58
N ASP A 189 -18.11 -2.21 10.50
CA ASP A 189 -16.67 -1.94 10.33
C ASP A 189 -16.37 -0.43 10.35
N PHE A 190 -15.38 0.00 11.12
CA PHE A 190 -15.12 1.41 11.37
C PHE A 190 -14.03 1.97 10.45
N VAL A 191 -14.37 2.94 9.60
CA VAL A 191 -13.46 3.54 8.62
C VAL A 191 -12.73 4.74 9.19
N VAL A 192 -11.42 4.76 8.98
CA VAL A 192 -10.49 5.80 9.41
C VAL A 192 -9.73 6.32 8.17
N PRO A 193 -10.25 7.37 7.52
CA PRO A 193 -9.78 7.84 6.21
C PRO A 193 -8.53 8.74 6.30
N GLN A 194 -7.89 9.00 5.16
CA GLN A 194 -6.84 10.00 5.04
C GLN A 194 -7.40 11.34 4.48
N TYR A 195 -7.88 11.32 3.23
CA TYR A 195 -8.60 12.41 2.53
C TYR A 195 -9.04 12.04 1.08
N ARG A 196 -8.52 10.95 0.47
CA ARG A 196 -8.96 10.47 -0.87
C ARG A 196 -9.96 9.32 -0.79
N GLU A 197 -10.73 9.24 0.31
CA GLU A 197 -11.69 8.17 0.59
C GLU A 197 -13.21 8.53 0.43
N PRO A 198 -13.64 9.58 -0.31
CA PRO A 198 -15.07 9.92 -0.41
C PRO A 198 -15.92 8.84 -1.09
N GLY A 199 -15.35 7.99 -1.95
CA GLY A 199 -16.07 6.85 -2.51
C GLY A 199 -16.48 5.83 -1.45
N VAL A 200 -15.71 5.70 -0.35
CA VAL A 200 -16.09 4.84 0.79
C VAL A 200 -17.35 5.37 1.48
N LEU A 201 -17.49 6.69 1.60
CA LEU A 201 -18.71 7.34 2.07
C LEU A 201 -19.87 7.18 1.07
N LEU A 202 -19.62 7.41 -0.22
CA LEU A 202 -20.63 7.26 -1.29
C LEU A 202 -21.21 5.84 -1.31
N TRP A 203 -20.36 4.81 -1.29
CA TRP A 203 -20.78 3.41 -1.25
C TRP A 203 -21.66 3.10 -0.03
N ARG A 204 -21.32 3.66 1.14
CA ARG A 204 -22.07 3.55 2.40
C ARG A 204 -23.34 4.43 2.45
N GLY A 205 -23.66 5.16 1.38
CA GLY A 205 -24.89 5.95 1.27
C GLY A 205 -24.81 7.37 1.84
N PHE A 206 -23.62 7.97 1.89
CA PHE A 206 -23.48 9.42 2.07
C PHE A 206 -23.94 10.14 0.80
N THR A 207 -24.81 11.13 0.94
CA THR A 207 -25.48 11.74 -0.21
C THR A 207 -24.62 12.82 -0.90
N LEU A 208 -24.86 13.04 -2.20
CA LEU A 208 -24.27 14.15 -2.95
C LEU A 208 -24.60 15.52 -2.33
N GLU A 209 -25.76 15.65 -1.68
CA GLU A 209 -26.13 16.84 -0.91
C GLU A 209 -25.21 17.03 0.31
N GLN A 210 -24.92 15.97 1.07
CA GLN A 210 -23.99 16.06 2.22
C GLN A 210 -22.55 16.35 1.79
N PHE A 211 -22.07 15.78 0.68
CA PHE A 211 -20.79 16.17 0.08
C PHE A 211 -20.75 17.66 -0.29
N ALA A 212 -21.81 18.16 -0.95
CA ALA A 212 -21.93 19.58 -1.28
C ALA A 212 -21.98 20.46 -0.01
N ASN A 213 -22.78 20.09 0.98
CA ASN A 213 -22.96 20.87 2.20
C ASN A 213 -21.64 21.09 2.95
N GLN A 214 -20.82 20.03 3.06
CA GLN A 214 -19.47 20.10 3.65
C GLN A 214 -18.52 20.96 2.81
N CYS A 215 -18.47 20.77 1.48
CA CYS A 215 -17.59 21.54 0.60
C CYS A 215 -17.95 23.05 0.51
N PHE A 216 -19.22 23.39 0.70
CA PHE A 216 -19.71 24.78 0.76
C PHE A 216 -19.78 25.35 2.19
N SER A 217 -19.36 24.59 3.22
CA SER A 217 -19.43 24.99 4.65
C SER A 217 -20.79 25.54 5.08
N ASN A 218 -21.88 24.97 4.56
CA ASN A 218 -23.21 25.57 4.65
C ASN A 218 -24.00 25.09 5.90
N ARG A 219 -25.26 25.52 6.04
CA ARG A 219 -26.10 25.19 7.22
C ARG A 219 -26.45 23.70 7.36
N GLY A 220 -26.32 22.90 6.30
CA GLY A 220 -26.50 21.45 6.29
C GLY A 220 -25.21 20.65 6.47
N ASP A 221 -24.09 21.29 6.79
CA ASP A 221 -22.84 20.60 7.14
C ASP A 221 -22.87 20.11 8.61
N ASP A 222 -22.76 18.80 8.81
CA ASP A 222 -22.60 18.17 10.13
C ASP A 222 -21.34 18.70 10.86
N CYS A 223 -20.28 19.08 10.13
CA CYS A 223 -19.07 19.70 10.66
C CYS A 223 -19.21 21.22 10.93
N ARG A 224 -20.36 21.83 10.61
CA ARG A 224 -20.73 23.23 10.86
C ARG A 224 -19.77 24.27 10.27
N GLY A 225 -19.18 23.98 9.11
CA GLY A 225 -18.26 24.85 8.38
C GLY A 225 -16.89 25.04 9.06
N ARG A 226 -16.57 24.21 10.06
CA ARG A 226 -15.33 24.33 10.88
C ARG A 226 -14.11 23.68 10.25
N GLN A 227 -14.34 22.78 9.29
CA GLN A 227 -13.31 22.01 8.61
C GLN A 227 -13.10 22.57 7.19
N MET A 228 -11.93 22.30 6.61
CA MET A 228 -11.70 22.55 5.19
C MET A 228 -12.64 21.67 4.32
N PRO A 229 -13.03 22.09 3.11
CA PRO A 229 -13.65 21.17 2.14
C PRO A 229 -12.86 19.86 1.98
N ILE A 230 -13.55 18.79 1.59
CA ILE A 230 -13.09 17.39 1.55
C ILE A 230 -12.78 16.74 2.92
N HIS A 231 -12.85 17.47 4.03
CA HIS A 231 -12.74 16.86 5.37
C HIS A 231 -14.06 16.21 5.83
N TYR A 232 -14.56 15.26 5.04
CA TYR A 232 -15.82 14.57 5.31
C TYR A 232 -15.74 13.71 6.57
N GLY A 233 -16.89 13.48 7.21
CA GLY A 233 -17.05 12.64 8.40
C GLY A 233 -18.49 12.18 8.56
N SER A 234 -18.73 10.98 9.10
CA SER A 234 -20.10 10.53 9.40
C SER A 234 -20.16 9.50 10.51
N LYS A 235 -20.66 9.91 11.68
CA LYS A 235 -20.96 9.00 12.80
C LYS A 235 -22.00 7.94 12.42
N LYS A 236 -22.97 8.27 11.54
CA LYS A 236 -24.01 7.34 11.08
C LYS A 236 -23.42 6.19 10.25
N LEU A 237 -22.35 6.45 9.50
CA LEU A 237 -21.74 5.49 8.56
C LEU A 237 -20.43 4.88 9.09
N ASN A 238 -20.20 4.96 10.41
CA ASN A 238 -18.97 4.53 11.08
C ASN A 238 -17.70 5.01 10.34
N TYR A 239 -17.66 6.29 10.00
CA TYR A 239 -16.58 6.92 9.23
C TYR A 239 -16.05 8.13 9.99
N LEU A 240 -14.79 8.05 10.45
CA LEU A 240 -14.13 9.11 11.22
C LEU A 240 -14.01 10.39 10.39
N THR A 241 -14.10 11.55 11.03
CA THR A 241 -13.87 12.83 10.33
C THR A 241 -12.40 12.95 9.91
N VAL A 242 -12.18 13.22 8.63
CA VAL A 242 -10.87 13.48 8.04
C VAL A 242 -10.14 14.64 8.74
N ALA A 243 -8.81 14.54 8.83
CA ALA A 243 -7.92 15.61 9.26
C ALA A 243 -6.74 15.73 8.29
N SER A 244 -6.16 16.93 8.13
CA SER A 244 -5.01 17.14 7.22
C SER A 244 -3.70 16.51 7.69
N THR A 245 -3.62 16.09 8.97
CA THR A 245 -2.43 15.52 9.59
C THR A 245 -2.18 14.10 9.06
N ILE A 246 -1.20 13.99 8.15
CA ILE A 246 -0.78 12.73 7.54
C ILE A 246 -0.42 11.69 8.61
N ALA A 247 -0.78 10.43 8.38
CA ALA A 247 -0.54 9.25 9.22
C ALA A 247 -1.12 9.25 10.64
N SER A 248 -1.48 10.40 11.21
CA SER A 248 -2.08 10.52 12.54
C SER A 248 -3.35 9.70 12.74
N GLN A 249 -4.07 9.36 11.67
CA GLN A 249 -5.24 8.49 11.71
C GLN A 249 -4.89 7.01 11.97
N LEU A 250 -3.68 6.57 11.65
CA LEU A 250 -3.25 5.17 11.73
C LEU A 250 -3.27 4.61 13.18
N PRO A 251 -2.63 5.24 14.19
CA PRO A 251 -2.71 4.74 15.57
C PRO A 251 -4.14 4.84 16.15
N HIS A 252 -4.94 5.83 15.71
CA HIS A 252 -6.35 5.91 16.09
C HIS A 252 -7.16 4.71 15.56
N ALA A 253 -6.90 4.24 14.34
CA ALA A 253 -7.54 3.04 13.79
C ALA A 253 -7.19 1.78 14.60
N VAL A 254 -5.95 1.66 15.08
CA VAL A 254 -5.54 0.56 15.97
C VAL A 254 -6.29 0.62 17.30
N GLY A 255 -6.43 1.82 17.88
CA GLY A 255 -7.22 2.03 19.10
C GLY A 255 -8.69 1.63 18.94
N VAL A 256 -9.30 1.96 17.79
CA VAL A 256 -10.69 1.56 17.48
C VAL A 256 -10.80 0.06 17.24
N ALA A 257 -9.88 -0.56 16.49
CA ALA A 257 -9.86 -2.01 16.32
C ALA A 257 -9.70 -2.74 17.67
N TYR A 258 -8.85 -2.22 18.55
CA TYR A 258 -8.63 -2.79 19.87
C TYR A 258 -9.88 -2.67 20.76
N SER A 259 -10.62 -1.55 20.72
CA SER A 259 -11.88 -1.43 21.45
C SER A 259 -12.99 -2.32 20.87
N LEU A 260 -13.10 -2.46 19.55
CA LEU A 260 -14.00 -3.45 18.92
C LEU A 260 -13.69 -4.87 19.41
N LYS A 261 -12.42 -5.23 19.55
CA LYS A 261 -12.00 -6.53 20.11
C LYS A 261 -12.33 -6.68 21.60
N MET A 262 -12.14 -5.64 22.41
CA MET A 262 -12.50 -5.64 23.83
C MET A 262 -14.01 -5.76 24.05
N ASP A 263 -14.81 -5.14 23.19
CA ASP A 263 -16.27 -5.23 23.17
C ASP A 263 -16.79 -6.58 22.64
N GLY A 264 -15.91 -7.46 22.13
CA GLY A 264 -16.28 -8.75 21.53
C GLY A 264 -17.06 -8.63 20.21
N LYS A 265 -16.91 -7.53 19.48
CA LYS A 265 -17.65 -7.25 18.24
C LYS A 265 -17.05 -7.97 17.04
N ASP A 266 -17.93 -8.47 16.17
CA ASP A 266 -17.59 -9.08 14.87
C ASP A 266 -17.40 -7.99 13.79
N ALA A 267 -16.46 -7.07 14.05
CA ALA A 267 -16.16 -5.92 13.19
C ALA A 267 -14.67 -5.53 13.30
N CYS A 268 -14.13 -4.92 12.24
CA CYS A 268 -12.76 -4.42 12.17
C CYS A 268 -12.70 -2.89 12.08
N ALA A 269 -11.51 -2.31 12.27
CA ALA A 269 -11.23 -0.95 11.82
C ALA A 269 -10.45 -0.99 10.49
N VAL A 270 -10.74 -0.07 9.57
CA VAL A 270 -10.07 0.00 8.26
C VAL A 270 -9.48 1.38 8.09
N THR A 271 -8.18 1.44 7.81
CA THR A 271 -7.46 2.71 7.68
C THR A 271 -6.72 2.82 6.35
N TYR A 272 -6.82 4.01 5.75
CA TYR A 272 -6.28 4.31 4.44
C TYR A 272 -5.12 5.30 4.55
N PHE A 273 -4.11 5.18 3.68
CA PHE A 273 -2.99 6.11 3.59
C PHE A 273 -2.27 5.98 2.24
N GLY A 274 -1.80 7.10 1.69
CA GLY A 274 -0.89 7.10 0.53
C GLY A 274 0.52 6.64 0.87
N ASP A 275 1.31 6.28 -0.14
CA ASP A 275 2.71 5.84 0.05
C ASP A 275 3.59 6.86 0.78
N GLY A 276 3.42 8.16 0.52
CA GLY A 276 4.09 9.22 1.28
C GLY A 276 3.81 9.19 2.78
N GLY A 277 2.59 8.83 3.19
CA GLY A 277 2.20 8.73 4.60
C GLY A 277 2.79 7.53 5.35
N SER A 278 3.46 6.61 4.64
CA SER A 278 4.17 5.50 5.28
C SER A 278 5.56 5.85 5.84
N SER A 279 6.09 7.02 5.49
CA SER A 279 7.36 7.52 6.02
C SER A 279 7.21 8.27 7.35
N GLU A 280 5.99 8.49 7.82
CA GLU A 280 5.70 9.16 9.09
C GLU A 280 5.87 8.22 10.29
N GLY A 281 6.26 8.78 11.45
CA GLY A 281 6.47 7.99 12.68
C GLY A 281 5.21 7.23 13.15
N ASP A 282 4.03 7.81 12.94
CA ASP A 282 2.74 7.22 13.31
C ASP A 282 2.42 5.92 12.55
N PHE A 283 2.95 5.73 11.33
CA PHE A 283 2.81 4.47 10.61
C PHE A 283 3.55 3.33 11.31
N HIS A 284 4.80 3.57 11.75
CA HIS A 284 5.58 2.58 12.50
C HIS A 284 4.93 2.27 13.85
N ALA A 285 4.46 3.31 14.57
CA ALA A 285 3.75 3.14 15.82
C ALA A 285 2.46 2.30 15.64
N ALA A 286 1.65 2.61 14.63
CA ALA A 286 0.41 1.88 14.36
C ALA A 286 0.65 0.40 14.05
N LEU A 287 1.61 0.07 13.17
CA LEU A 287 1.92 -1.34 12.87
C LEU A 287 2.37 -2.10 14.11
N ASN A 288 3.28 -1.53 14.92
CA ASN A 288 3.80 -2.19 16.12
C ASN A 288 2.70 -2.39 17.18
N PHE A 289 1.83 -1.39 17.39
CA PHE A 289 0.70 -1.55 18.31
C PHE A 289 -0.33 -2.56 17.79
N ALA A 290 -0.65 -2.56 16.49
CA ALA A 290 -1.58 -3.55 15.90
C ALA A 290 -1.08 -4.99 16.06
N ALA A 291 0.23 -5.18 15.84
CA ALA A 291 0.93 -6.44 16.06
C ALA A 291 0.85 -6.91 17.53
N VAL A 292 1.35 -6.10 18.47
CA VAL A 292 1.47 -6.47 19.89
C VAL A 292 0.10 -6.61 20.56
N THR A 293 -0.88 -5.78 20.19
CA THR A 293 -2.24 -5.85 20.75
C THR A 293 -3.15 -6.85 20.05
N GLU A 294 -2.69 -7.47 18.96
CA GLU A 294 -3.49 -8.33 18.06
C GLU A 294 -4.83 -7.69 17.67
N ALA A 295 -4.79 -6.45 17.18
CA ALA A 295 -5.98 -5.68 16.84
C ALA A 295 -6.57 -6.09 15.46
N PRO A 296 -7.91 -6.21 15.31
CA PRO A 296 -8.57 -6.42 14.01
C PRO A 296 -8.57 -5.12 13.19
N VAL A 297 -7.41 -4.75 12.65
CA VAL A 297 -7.22 -3.55 11.82
C VAL A 297 -6.72 -3.92 10.41
N LEU A 298 -7.31 -3.30 9.39
CA LEU A 298 -6.90 -3.42 7.99
C LEU A 298 -6.18 -2.14 7.53
N PHE A 299 -4.91 -2.28 7.16
CA PHE A 299 -4.08 -1.20 6.63
C PHE A 299 -4.11 -1.20 5.10
N ILE A 300 -4.73 -0.19 4.49
CA ILE A 300 -4.85 -0.03 3.03
C ILE A 300 -3.89 1.07 2.55
N CYS A 301 -2.72 0.64 2.06
CA CYS A 301 -1.75 1.54 1.44
C CYS A 301 -2.09 1.78 -0.04
N ARG A 302 -2.34 3.05 -0.38
CA ARG A 302 -2.60 3.55 -1.74
C ARG A 302 -1.30 4.08 -2.34
N ASN A 303 -0.49 3.18 -2.88
CA ASN A 303 0.73 3.56 -3.59
C ASN A 303 0.40 3.94 -5.04
N ASN A 304 0.39 5.25 -5.33
CA ASN A 304 0.16 5.80 -6.67
C ASN A 304 1.46 6.36 -7.31
N GLY A 305 2.59 6.20 -6.63
CA GLY A 305 3.92 6.60 -7.09
C GLY A 305 4.39 7.99 -6.63
N TRP A 306 3.50 8.82 -6.03
CA TRP A 306 3.77 10.25 -5.82
C TRP A 306 3.19 10.83 -4.52
N ALA A 307 4.10 11.32 -3.66
CA ALA A 307 3.76 12.19 -2.54
C ALA A 307 3.85 13.67 -2.96
N ILE A 308 2.74 14.19 -3.53
CA ILE A 308 2.60 15.56 -4.09
C ILE A 308 3.53 15.80 -5.31
N SER A 309 4.83 15.94 -5.08
CA SER A 309 5.88 16.11 -6.09
C SER A 309 7.08 15.17 -5.87
N THR A 310 7.10 14.43 -4.77
CA THR A 310 8.16 13.47 -4.43
C THR A 310 7.81 12.10 -5.03
N PRO A 311 8.63 11.53 -5.93
CA PRO A 311 8.42 10.18 -6.45
C PRO A 311 8.82 9.12 -5.41
N THR A 312 8.23 7.93 -5.48
CA THR A 312 8.55 6.83 -4.54
C THR A 312 10.04 6.47 -4.45
N SER A 313 10.83 6.73 -5.49
CA SER A 313 12.28 6.51 -5.51
C SER A 313 13.07 7.35 -4.51
N ASP A 314 12.52 8.49 -4.09
CA ASP A 314 13.07 9.33 -3.02
C ASP A 314 12.28 9.20 -1.70
N GLN A 315 11.08 8.61 -1.73
CA GLN A 315 10.28 8.26 -0.55
C GLN A 315 10.83 7.03 0.20
N PHE A 316 11.22 5.96 -0.52
CA PHE A 316 11.80 4.75 0.06
C PHE A 316 12.75 4.03 -0.90
N ARG A 317 13.61 3.15 -0.36
CA ARG A 317 14.67 2.43 -1.11
C ARG A 317 14.44 0.92 -1.23
N SER A 318 13.38 0.39 -0.62
CA SER A 318 12.97 -1.01 -0.77
C SER A 318 12.56 -1.30 -2.21
N THR A 319 12.99 -2.45 -2.74
CA THR A 319 12.56 -2.96 -4.04
C THR A 319 11.12 -3.49 -4.04
N LEU A 320 10.56 -3.72 -2.85
CA LEU A 320 9.20 -4.21 -2.65
C LEU A 320 8.15 -3.11 -2.78
N SER A 321 7.05 -3.43 -3.45
CA SER A 321 5.81 -2.66 -3.45
C SER A 321 5.09 -2.77 -2.10
N PHE A 322 5.62 -2.04 -1.10
CA PHE A 322 5.07 -1.76 0.24
C PHE A 322 4.71 -2.93 1.16
N CYS A 323 3.92 -3.90 0.71
CA CYS A 323 3.86 -5.21 1.35
C CYS A 323 5.25 -5.87 1.24
N GLN A 324 6.00 -5.84 2.34
CA GLN A 324 6.74 -7.02 2.78
C GLN A 324 5.74 -8.05 3.35
N ASN A 325 6.23 -9.27 3.62
CA ASN A 325 5.48 -10.25 4.42
C ASN A 325 5.38 -9.77 5.87
N MET A 326 4.48 -8.82 6.13
CA MET A 326 3.98 -8.50 7.47
C MET A 326 2.98 -9.59 7.92
N THR A 327 3.42 -10.84 7.79
CA THR A 327 2.80 -12.02 8.40
C THR A 327 3.25 -12.11 9.86
N ILE A 328 2.98 -11.02 10.60
CA ILE A 328 2.88 -11.07 12.06
C ILE A 328 1.64 -11.90 12.38
#